data_AF-A0A958XRK4-F1
#
_entry.id   AF-A0A958XRK4-F1
#
_cell.length_a   1.000
_cell.length_b   1.000
_cell.length_c   1.000
_cell.angle_alpha   90.00
_cell.angle_beta   90.00
_cell.angle_gamma   90.00
#
_symmetry.space_group_name_H-M   'P 1'
#
loop_
_entity.id
_entity.type
_entity.pdbx_description
1 polymer ?
#
loop_
_entity_poly.entity_id
_entity_poly.type
_entity_poly.pdbx_seq_one_letter_code
_entity_poly.pdbx_strand_id
1 'polypeptide(L)'
;MAVCTTTLPTASADQCTTNLFFGPIDKFMFTRAEATDALTDVSDDSEWTTRLSNSTALASSGTAAAIRYLYVIGEWPLPERTDVEVSDRRDAQTVPKHTITLDVDDTGLTNAALLTSLQNTTQYYKVWVESAGLLYGGNGGVEASVTFLGRVIPRGRNDKQIIQVRVQFYGAMPTPIATPLTDVI
;
A
#
# COMPACT_ATOMS: atom_id res chain seq x y z
N MET A 1 9.96 -29.73 -28.41
CA MET A 1 10.22 -29.43 -26.99
C MET A 1 10.31 -27.92 -26.89
N ALA A 2 9.31 -27.25 -26.29
CA ALA A 2 9.37 -25.80 -26.11
C ALA A 2 10.42 -25.53 -25.01
N VAL A 3 11.48 -24.80 -25.35
CA VAL A 3 12.49 -24.37 -24.38
C VAL A 3 11.85 -23.28 -23.53
N CYS A 4 11.87 -23.44 -22.20
CA CYS A 4 11.53 -22.34 -21.30
C CYS A 4 12.56 -21.23 -21.50
N THR A 5 12.19 -20.15 -22.19
CA THR A 5 13.05 -18.99 -22.36
C THR A 5 12.98 -18.15 -21.08
N THR A 6 14.06 -18.12 -20.30
CA THR A 6 14.17 -17.24 -19.13
C THR A 6 14.83 -15.94 -19.54
N THR A 7 14.14 -14.81 -19.37
CA THR A 7 14.73 -13.47 -19.50
C THR A 7 15.24 -13.02 -18.14
N LEU A 8 16.55 -12.77 -18.03
CA LEU A 8 17.13 -12.21 -16.81
C LEU A 8 16.88 -10.69 -16.78
N PRO A 9 16.30 -10.16 -15.68
CA PRO A 9 16.16 -8.71 -15.53
C PRO A 9 17.51 -8.05 -15.24
N THR A 10 17.63 -6.77 -15.56
CA THR A 10 18.80 -5.96 -15.22
C THR A 10 18.96 -5.87 -13.70
N ALA A 11 20.16 -6.10 -13.20
CA ALA A 11 20.53 -5.91 -11.80
C ALA A 11 21.68 -4.89 -11.70
N SER A 12 21.70 -4.10 -10.64
CA SER A 12 22.81 -3.19 -10.31
C SER A 12 23.49 -3.66 -9.02
N ALA A 13 24.82 -3.73 -9.04
CA ALA A 13 25.64 -4.09 -7.90
C ALA A 13 26.88 -3.19 -7.88
N ASP A 14 26.84 -2.14 -7.07
CA ASP A 14 27.95 -1.21 -6.87
C ASP A 14 28.59 -1.48 -5.49
N GLN A 15 29.92 -1.62 -5.47
CA GLN A 15 30.68 -1.87 -4.23
C GLN A 15 30.97 -0.58 -3.45
N CYS A 16 30.94 0.57 -4.12
CA CYS A 16 31.29 1.87 -3.56
C CYS A 16 30.04 2.68 -3.19
N THR A 17 28.94 2.51 -3.93
CA THR A 17 27.71 3.30 -3.77
C THR A 17 26.51 2.40 -3.51
N THR A 18 26.33 1.98 -2.25
CA THR A 18 25.18 1.18 -1.85
C THR A 18 23.91 2.02 -1.80
N ASN A 19 22.89 1.64 -2.56
CA ASN A 19 21.58 2.30 -2.51
C ASN A 19 20.70 1.65 -1.43
N LEU A 20 20.86 2.12 -0.18
CA LEU A 20 20.14 1.61 0.99
C LEU A 20 18.93 2.49 1.30
N PHE A 21 17.78 1.85 1.44
CA PHE A 21 16.56 2.46 1.95
C PHE A 21 16.22 1.84 3.29
N PHE A 22 15.83 2.67 4.25
CA PHE A 22 15.44 2.24 5.59
C PHE A 22 13.93 2.29 5.71
N GLY A 23 13.33 1.30 6.39
CA GLY A 23 11.93 1.44 6.83
C GLY A 23 11.77 2.53 7.89
N PRO A 24 10.53 2.86 8.32
CA PRO A 24 9.26 2.15 8.10
C PRO A 24 8.47 2.62 6.86
N ILE A 25 7.25 2.09 6.69
CA ILE A 25 6.24 2.74 5.86
C ILE A 25 5.81 4.03 6.54
N ASP A 26 5.84 5.14 5.81
CA ASP A 26 5.61 6.50 6.34
C ASP A 26 4.18 6.99 6.04
N LYS A 27 3.68 6.72 4.84
CA LYS A 27 2.35 7.16 4.39
C LYS A 27 1.59 6.01 3.74
N PHE A 28 0.30 5.98 4.04
CA PHE A 28 -0.67 5.05 3.43
C PHE A 28 -1.78 5.85 2.79
N MET A 29 -1.98 5.66 1.48
CA MET A 29 -2.98 6.35 0.69
C MET A 29 -3.97 5.35 0.11
N PHE A 30 -5.26 5.70 0.10
CA PHE A 30 -6.29 4.82 -0.42
C PHE A 30 -7.47 5.58 -1.00
N THR A 31 -8.10 4.98 -2.01
CA THR A 31 -9.35 5.46 -2.62
C THR A 31 -10.20 4.29 -3.09
N ARG A 32 -11.42 4.56 -3.54
CA ARG A 32 -12.36 3.55 -4.04
C ARG A 32 -11.72 2.73 -5.18
N ALA A 33 -12.10 1.46 -5.28
CA ALA A 33 -11.57 0.54 -6.27
C ALA A 33 -12.32 0.56 -7.63
N GLU A 34 -12.63 1.73 -8.19
CA GLU A 34 -13.10 1.81 -9.58
C GLU A 34 -11.93 2.05 -10.55
N ALA A 35 -12.08 1.62 -11.80
CA ALA A 35 -11.06 1.86 -12.83
C ALA A 35 -10.79 3.35 -13.06
N THR A 36 -11.81 4.19 -12.92
CA THR A 36 -11.71 5.66 -13.00
C THR A 36 -10.97 6.29 -11.84
N ASP A 37 -10.74 5.55 -10.75
CA ASP A 37 -10.03 6.04 -9.58
C ASP A 37 -8.52 5.77 -9.65
N ALA A 38 -8.04 5.05 -10.67
CA ALA A 38 -6.62 4.98 -11.00
C ALA A 38 -6.06 6.38 -11.34
N LEU A 39 -4.77 6.56 -11.15
CA LEU A 39 -4.06 7.77 -11.59
C LEU A 39 -3.80 7.69 -13.08
N THR A 40 -3.79 8.85 -13.74
CA THR A 40 -3.39 8.94 -15.15
C THR A 40 -1.88 8.80 -15.25
N ASP A 41 -1.16 9.54 -14.41
CA ASP A 41 0.29 9.47 -14.29
C ASP A 41 0.69 9.54 -12.81
N VAL A 42 1.21 8.43 -12.28
CA VAL A 42 1.64 8.35 -10.89
C VAL A 42 2.81 9.29 -10.58
N SER A 43 3.53 9.78 -11.58
CA SER A 43 4.66 10.72 -11.41
C SER A 43 4.24 12.19 -11.48
N ASP A 44 2.97 12.49 -11.80
CA ASP A 44 2.45 13.85 -11.89
C ASP A 44 2.02 14.38 -10.52
N ASP A 45 2.86 15.24 -9.93
CA ASP A 45 2.58 15.90 -8.65
C ASP A 45 1.31 16.77 -8.67
N SER A 46 0.93 17.31 -9.82
CA SER A 46 -0.27 18.14 -9.93
C SER A 46 -1.56 17.32 -9.82
N GLU A 47 -1.56 16.09 -10.35
CA GLU A 47 -2.66 15.14 -10.19
C GLU A 47 -2.81 14.76 -8.71
N TRP A 48 -1.70 14.44 -8.05
CA TRP A 48 -1.68 14.14 -6.62
C TRP A 48 -2.21 15.30 -5.77
N THR A 49 -1.73 16.52 -5.99
CA THR A 49 -2.19 17.73 -5.29
C THR A 49 -3.70 17.92 -5.41
N THR A 50 -4.26 17.62 -6.59
CA THR A 50 -5.69 17.79 -6.87
C THR A 50 -6.53 16.70 -6.21
N ARG A 51 -6.00 15.47 -6.14
CA ARG A 51 -6.76 14.31 -5.65
C ARG A 51 -6.58 14.04 -4.16
N LEU A 52 -5.44 14.38 -3.57
CA LEU A 52 -5.18 14.18 -2.15
C LEU A 52 -6.05 15.13 -1.32
N SER A 53 -6.99 14.55 -0.59
CA SER A 53 -7.86 15.29 0.30
C SER A 53 -8.44 14.34 1.33
N ASN A 54 -8.44 14.74 2.60
CA ASN A 54 -9.06 13.98 3.68
C ASN A 54 -10.50 14.38 3.99
N SER A 55 -11.04 15.42 3.33
CA SER A 55 -12.37 15.98 3.63
C SER A 55 -13.32 16.02 2.42
N THR A 56 -12.82 16.06 1.19
CA THR A 56 -13.66 16.12 -0.03
C THR A 56 -14.63 14.93 -0.07
N ALA A 57 -15.92 15.18 -0.27
CA ALA A 57 -16.92 14.11 -0.34
C ALA A 57 -16.61 13.12 -1.48
N LEU A 58 -17.01 11.87 -1.30
CA LEU A 58 -16.83 10.85 -2.34
C LEU A 58 -17.63 11.26 -3.59
N ALA A 59 -16.95 11.30 -4.74
CA ALA A 59 -17.59 11.58 -6.01
C ALA A 59 -18.51 10.43 -6.43
N SER A 60 -19.46 10.72 -7.32
CA SER A 60 -20.28 9.67 -7.96
C SER A 60 -19.40 8.65 -8.69
N SER A 61 -19.92 7.43 -8.88
CA SER A 61 -19.29 6.42 -9.73
C SER A 61 -18.99 6.97 -11.14
N GLY A 62 -17.85 6.58 -11.71
CA GLY A 62 -17.40 7.06 -13.02
C GLY A 62 -16.63 8.39 -13.02
N THR A 63 -16.50 9.05 -11.86
CA THR A 63 -15.64 10.23 -11.67
C THR A 63 -14.51 9.87 -10.70
N ALA A 64 -13.30 10.32 -11.00
CA ALA A 64 -12.13 10.10 -10.15
C ALA A 64 -12.40 10.59 -8.71
N ALA A 65 -12.32 9.68 -7.75
CA ALA A 65 -12.49 9.98 -6.33
C ALA A 65 -11.24 10.64 -5.73
N ALA A 66 -11.46 11.41 -4.67
CA ALA A 66 -10.38 11.91 -3.82
C ALA A 66 -9.63 10.75 -3.17
N ILE A 67 -8.32 10.93 -2.97
CA ILE A 67 -7.42 9.99 -2.32
C ILE A 67 -7.27 10.43 -0.87
N ARG A 68 -7.61 9.52 0.05
CA ARG A 68 -7.38 9.69 1.49
C ARG A 68 -5.97 9.27 1.80
N TYR A 69 -5.34 9.93 2.77
CA TYR A 69 -4.02 9.54 3.25
C TYR A 69 -3.96 9.54 4.78
N LEU A 70 -3.18 8.63 5.33
CA LEU A 70 -2.88 8.50 6.74
C LEU A 70 -1.36 8.42 6.90
N TYR A 71 -0.84 9.14 7.89
CA TYR A 71 0.50 8.91 8.38
C TYR A 71 0.52 7.66 9.25
N VAL A 72 1.52 6.83 9.01
CA VAL A 72 1.61 5.51 9.63
C VAL A 72 3.05 5.18 10.00
N ILE A 73 3.19 4.20 10.87
CA ILE A 73 4.40 3.41 10.99
C ILE A 73 4.00 1.99 10.65
N GLY A 74 4.60 1.43 9.61
CA GLY A 74 4.22 0.10 9.15
C GLY A 74 5.39 -0.75 8.69
N GLU A 75 5.09 -2.03 8.52
CA GLU A 75 5.99 -3.02 7.96
C GLU A 75 5.36 -3.73 6.76
N TRP A 76 6.22 -4.11 5.82
CA TRP A 76 5.84 -4.94 4.69
C TRP A 76 6.65 -6.24 4.72
N PRO A 77 6.16 -7.27 5.42
CA PRO A 77 6.82 -8.56 5.48
C PRO A 77 6.81 -9.29 4.13
N LEU A 78 7.66 -10.30 4.00
CA LEU A 78 7.69 -11.17 2.84
C LEU A 78 6.32 -11.83 2.60
N PRO A 79 5.90 -11.99 1.34
CA PRO A 79 4.62 -12.60 1.04
C PRO A 79 4.59 -14.08 1.42
N GLU A 80 3.40 -14.53 1.82
CA GLU A 80 3.11 -15.94 1.98
C GLU A 80 3.04 -16.61 0.61
N ARG A 81 3.74 -17.74 0.45
CA ARG A 81 3.71 -18.61 -0.73
C ARG A 81 3.63 -20.06 -0.27
N THR A 82 2.85 -20.87 -0.98
CA THR A 82 2.79 -22.31 -0.78
C THR A 82 3.38 -23.00 -2.01
N ASP A 83 4.24 -23.99 -1.79
CA ASP A 83 4.73 -24.85 -2.86
C ASP A 83 3.72 -25.96 -3.11
N VAL A 84 3.40 -26.16 -4.39
CA VAL A 84 2.47 -27.19 -4.86
C VAL A 84 3.23 -28.12 -5.78
N GLU A 85 3.30 -29.39 -5.40
CA GLU A 85 3.87 -30.43 -6.27
C GLU A 85 3.00 -30.55 -7.53
N VAL A 86 3.65 -30.43 -8.68
CA VAL A 86 3.07 -30.64 -10.00
C VAL A 86 3.74 -31.83 -10.68
N SER A 87 3.10 -32.33 -11.74
CA SER A 87 3.55 -33.54 -12.44
C SER A 87 5.02 -33.47 -12.85
N ASP A 88 5.66 -34.64 -12.78
CA ASP A 88 7.09 -34.84 -13.04
C ASP A 88 8.02 -34.30 -11.93
N ARG A 89 7.57 -34.36 -10.66
CA ARG A 89 8.36 -33.93 -9.48
C ARG A 89 8.85 -32.49 -9.58
N ARG A 90 8.02 -31.63 -10.18
CA ARG A 90 8.29 -30.20 -10.27
C ARG A 90 7.48 -29.51 -9.20
N ASP A 91 8.00 -28.44 -8.64
CA ASP A 91 7.26 -27.61 -7.69
C ASP A 91 6.85 -26.31 -8.39
N ALA A 92 5.61 -25.89 -8.16
CA ALA A 92 5.09 -24.60 -8.57
C ALA A 92 4.71 -23.80 -7.32
N GLN A 93 4.93 -22.48 -7.35
CA GLN A 93 4.56 -21.60 -6.24
C GLN A 93 3.20 -20.97 -6.47
N THR A 94 2.39 -20.84 -5.41
CA THR A 94 1.15 -20.06 -5.47
C THR A 94 1.42 -18.57 -5.70
N VAL A 95 0.39 -17.85 -6.14
CA VAL A 95 0.43 -16.38 -6.21
C VAL A 95 0.80 -15.82 -4.83
N PRO A 96 1.80 -14.94 -4.73
CA PRO A 96 2.21 -14.35 -3.46
C PRO A 96 1.07 -13.56 -2.83
N LYS A 97 0.85 -13.79 -1.53
CA LYS A 97 -0.09 -13.05 -0.71
C LYS A 97 0.67 -12.11 0.21
N HIS A 98 0.49 -10.81 0.01
CA HIS A 98 1.11 -9.78 0.83
C HIS A 98 0.15 -9.35 1.94
N THR A 99 0.70 -9.16 3.14
CA THR A 99 -0.02 -8.57 4.28
C THR A 99 0.84 -7.44 4.84
N ILE A 100 0.37 -6.21 4.72
CA ILE A 100 1.03 -5.01 5.25
C ILE A 100 0.29 -4.62 6.53
N THR A 101 1.06 -4.38 7.59
CA THR A 101 0.57 -3.96 8.91
C THR A 101 0.98 -2.52 9.14
N LEU A 102 0.00 -1.68 9.47
CA LEU A 102 0.17 -0.23 9.60
C LEU A 102 -0.43 0.23 10.93
N ASP A 103 0.34 1.05 11.65
CA ASP A 103 -0.09 1.70 12.87
C ASP A 103 -0.27 3.20 12.63
N VAL A 104 -1.50 3.69 12.73
CA VAL A 104 -1.84 5.12 12.65
C VAL A 104 -1.81 5.68 14.07
N ASP A 105 -0.99 6.70 14.33
CA ASP A 105 -0.87 7.32 15.65
C ASP A 105 -1.77 8.54 15.85
N ASP A 106 -2.25 9.16 14.77
CA ASP A 106 -3.34 10.14 14.86
C ASP A 106 -4.66 9.42 15.17
N THR A 107 -4.99 9.37 16.47
CA THR A 107 -6.19 8.73 16.99
C THR A 107 -7.31 9.73 17.33
N GLY A 108 -7.26 10.95 16.77
CA GLY A 108 -8.26 12.01 16.97
C GLY A 108 -9.70 11.58 16.63
N LEU A 109 -10.68 12.42 16.98
CA LEU A 109 -12.11 12.10 16.82
C LEU A 109 -12.47 11.74 15.36
N THR A 110 -11.86 12.40 14.37
CA THR A 110 -12.07 12.11 12.95
C THR A 110 -11.61 10.70 12.58
N ASN A 111 -10.41 10.31 13.00
CA ASN A 111 -9.87 8.97 12.71
C ASN A 111 -10.55 7.90 13.57
N ALA A 112 -11.06 8.25 14.75
CA ALA A 112 -11.93 7.39 15.55
C ALA A 112 -13.25 7.08 14.82
N ALA A 113 -13.85 8.09 14.20
CA ALA A 113 -15.07 7.93 13.41
C ALA A 113 -14.80 7.11 12.13
N LEU A 114 -13.66 7.33 11.47
CA LEU A 114 -13.20 6.51 10.34
C LEU A 114 -13.01 5.05 10.73
N LEU A 115 -12.35 4.78 11.86
CA LEU A 115 -12.23 3.43 12.39
C LEU A 115 -13.61 2.82 12.59
N THR A 116 -14.52 3.51 13.27
CA THR A 116 -15.87 2.99 13.57
C THR A 116 -16.66 2.69 12.30
N SER A 117 -16.53 3.49 11.25
CA SER A 117 -17.26 3.26 9.99
C SER A 117 -16.72 2.08 9.18
N LEU A 118 -15.41 1.79 9.28
CA LEU A 118 -14.75 0.78 8.45
C LEU A 118 -14.43 -0.53 9.19
N GLN A 119 -14.47 -0.55 10.52
CA GLN A 119 -14.03 -1.69 11.34
C GLN A 119 -14.81 -2.99 11.07
N ASN A 120 -16.07 -2.89 10.65
CA ASN A 120 -16.94 -4.05 10.41
C ASN A 120 -17.12 -4.39 8.93
N THR A 121 -16.42 -3.69 8.03
CA THR A 121 -16.53 -3.92 6.59
C THR A 121 -15.17 -4.15 5.98
N THR A 122 -14.97 -5.32 5.38
CA THR A 122 -13.83 -5.55 4.51
C THR A 122 -14.15 -4.92 3.15
N GLN A 123 -13.44 -3.84 2.80
CA GLN A 123 -13.62 -3.15 1.52
C GLN A 123 -12.36 -3.25 0.68
N TYR A 124 -12.54 -3.26 -0.63
CA TYR A 124 -11.46 -3.20 -1.61
C TYR A 124 -11.21 -1.75 -1.99
N TYR A 125 -9.96 -1.34 -1.92
CA TYR A 125 -9.49 -0.02 -2.27
C TYR A 125 -8.31 -0.10 -3.22
N LYS A 126 -8.11 0.95 -4.01
CA LYS A 126 -6.82 1.21 -4.64
C LYS A 126 -5.93 1.88 -3.61
N VAL A 127 -4.76 1.30 -3.40
CA VAL A 127 -3.82 1.68 -2.34
C VAL A 127 -2.48 2.08 -2.94
N TRP A 128 -1.88 3.11 -2.34
CA TRP A 128 -0.49 3.45 -2.51
C TRP A 128 0.20 3.52 -1.16
N VAL A 129 1.46 3.13 -1.14
CA VAL A 129 2.28 3.07 0.07
C VAL A 129 3.57 3.82 -0.20
N GLU A 130 3.95 4.72 0.71
CA GLU A 130 5.22 5.44 0.64
C GLU A 130 6.15 5.00 1.77
N SER A 131 7.41 4.76 1.42
CA SER A 131 8.47 4.45 2.39
C SER A 131 9.80 4.97 1.85
N ALA A 132 10.51 5.77 2.67
CA ALA A 132 11.83 6.30 2.33
C ALA A 132 11.90 7.04 0.98
N GLY A 133 10.86 7.80 0.64
CA GLY A 133 10.76 8.54 -0.62
C GLY A 133 10.48 7.67 -1.85
N LEU A 134 10.17 6.39 -1.66
CA LEU A 134 9.71 5.48 -2.71
C LEU A 134 8.22 5.24 -2.57
N LEU A 135 7.50 5.37 -3.69
CA LEU A 135 6.07 5.12 -3.78
C LEU A 135 5.80 3.79 -4.48
N TYR A 136 4.96 2.97 -3.87
CA TYR A 136 4.53 1.67 -4.37
C TYR A 136 3.05 1.72 -4.77
N GLY A 137 2.73 1.26 -5.98
CA GLY A 137 1.35 1.11 -6.48
C GLY A 137 1.16 1.46 -7.95
N GLY A 138 2.04 2.27 -8.53
CA GLY A 138 1.97 2.70 -9.94
C GLY A 138 0.67 3.44 -10.29
N ASN A 139 0.37 3.61 -11.58
CA ASN A 139 -0.83 4.34 -12.03
C ASN A 139 -2.12 3.65 -11.56
N GLY A 140 -2.16 2.32 -11.57
CA GLY A 140 -3.36 1.55 -11.25
C GLY A 140 -3.72 1.51 -9.77
N GLY A 141 -2.79 1.85 -8.88
CA GLY A 141 -2.86 1.52 -7.45
C GLY A 141 -2.84 0.01 -7.19
N VAL A 142 -2.52 -0.38 -5.96
CA VAL A 142 -2.67 -1.78 -5.54
C VAL A 142 -4.11 -2.01 -5.12
N GLU A 143 -4.82 -2.87 -5.83
CA GLU A 143 -6.15 -3.30 -5.38
C GLU A 143 -6.00 -4.23 -4.19
N ALA A 144 -6.32 -3.70 -3.01
CA ALA A 144 -6.10 -4.36 -1.74
C ALA A 144 -7.34 -4.32 -0.86
N SER A 145 -7.51 -5.38 -0.08
CA SER A 145 -8.44 -5.42 1.02
C SER A 145 -7.85 -4.66 2.20
N VAL A 146 -8.52 -3.57 2.61
CA VAL A 146 -8.10 -2.78 3.78
C VAL A 146 -9.07 -3.07 4.92
N THR A 147 -8.53 -3.46 6.06
CA THR A 147 -9.29 -3.75 7.27
C THR A 147 -8.73 -2.93 8.43
N PHE A 148 -9.58 -2.11 9.03
CA PHE A 148 -9.26 -1.42 10.28
C PHE A 148 -9.54 -2.38 11.44
N LEU A 149 -8.48 -2.87 12.10
CA LEU A 149 -8.60 -3.92 13.11
C LEU A 149 -9.17 -3.38 14.43
N GLY A 150 -8.71 -2.20 14.84
CA GLY A 150 -9.15 -1.61 16.10
C GLY A 150 -8.19 -0.55 16.61
N ARG A 151 -8.56 0.04 17.75
CA ARG A 151 -7.72 0.96 18.51
C ARG A 151 -7.02 0.21 19.63
N VAL A 152 -5.71 0.36 19.72
CA VAL A 152 -4.90 -0.13 20.84
C VAL A 152 -4.68 1.04 21.80
N ILE A 153 -5.19 0.88 23.03
CA ILE A 153 -4.98 1.84 24.12
C ILE A 153 -4.02 1.18 25.12
N PRO A 154 -2.74 1.57 25.14
CA PRO A 154 -1.76 0.99 26.03
C PRO A 154 -2.03 1.38 27.50
N ARG A 155 -1.46 0.60 28.43
CA ARG A 155 -1.59 0.85 29.88
C ARG A 155 -0.61 1.92 30.38
N GLY A 156 0.52 2.10 29.70
CA GLY A 156 1.54 3.07 30.08
C GLY A 156 1.06 4.50 29.81
N ARG A 157 1.39 5.41 30.73
CA ARG A 157 1.00 6.83 30.62
C ARG A 157 1.73 7.58 29.50
N ASN A 158 2.88 7.07 29.07
CA ASN A 158 3.72 7.66 28.03
C ASN A 158 3.61 6.92 26.69
N ASP A 159 2.81 5.85 26.63
CA ASP A 159 2.63 5.07 25.43
C ASP A 159 1.53 5.70 24.57
N LYS A 160 1.76 5.81 23.26
CA LYS A 160 0.78 6.38 22.33
C LYS A 160 -0.34 5.40 22.01
N GLN A 161 -1.56 5.91 21.91
CA GLN A 161 -2.66 5.14 21.32
C GLN A 161 -2.42 5.01 19.82
N ILE A 162 -2.78 3.86 19.26
CA ILE A 162 -2.68 3.61 17.81
C ILE A 162 -3.96 3.01 17.27
N ILE A 163 -4.22 3.21 15.99
CA ILE A 163 -5.24 2.49 15.22
C ILE A 163 -4.51 1.53 14.28
N GLN A 164 -4.78 0.24 14.42
CA GLN A 164 -4.17 -0.79 13.59
C GLN A 164 -4.95 -1.00 12.32
N VAL A 165 -4.24 -0.99 11.19
CA VAL A 165 -4.78 -1.23 9.86
C VAL A 165 -4.00 -2.38 9.22
N ARG A 166 -4.74 -3.27 8.56
CA ARG A 166 -4.18 -4.37 7.78
C ARG A 166 -4.56 -4.19 6.32
N VAL A 167 -3.58 -4.26 5.44
CA VAL A 167 -3.78 -4.22 3.99
C VAL A 167 -3.35 -5.56 3.41
N GLN A 168 -4.22 -6.21 2.64
CA GLN A 168 -3.94 -7.52 2.03
C GLN A 168 -4.20 -7.49 0.54
N PHE A 169 -3.25 -8.00 -0.24
CA PHE A 169 -3.41 -8.15 -1.68
C PHE A 169 -2.66 -9.38 -2.20
N TYR A 170 -3.00 -9.79 -3.42
CA TYR A 170 -2.36 -10.90 -4.12
C TYR A 170 -1.67 -10.39 -5.38
N GLY A 171 -0.51 -10.95 -5.71
CA GLY A 171 0.22 -10.61 -6.92
C GLY A 171 1.63 -10.13 -6.64
N ALA A 172 2.36 -9.83 -7.71
CA ALA A 172 3.74 -9.37 -7.60
C ALA A 172 3.82 -8.04 -6.83
N MET A 173 4.93 -7.86 -6.11
CA MET A 173 5.23 -6.58 -5.48
C MET A 173 5.31 -5.49 -6.57
N PRO A 174 4.59 -4.37 -6.42
CA PRO A 174 4.66 -3.25 -7.35
C PRO A 174 6.09 -2.71 -7.46
N THR A 175 6.50 -2.35 -8.68
CA THR A 175 7.76 -1.63 -8.90
C THR A 175 7.68 -0.24 -8.24
N PRO A 176 8.64 0.12 -7.37
CA PRO A 176 8.66 1.45 -6.78
C PRO A 176 9.03 2.51 -7.82
N ILE A 177 8.53 3.73 -7.59
CA ILE A 177 9.03 4.94 -8.24
C ILE A 177 9.50 5.93 -7.18
N ALA A 178 10.30 6.93 -7.56
CA ALA A 178 10.55 8.07 -6.69
C ALA A 178 9.22 8.79 -6.40
N THR A 179 8.95 9.11 -5.15
CA THR A 179 7.72 9.81 -4.77
C THR A 179 7.68 11.19 -5.46
N PRO A 180 6.59 11.54 -6.17
CA PRO A 180 6.43 12.90 -6.69
C PRO A 180 5.99 13.89 -5.60
N LEU A 181 5.60 13.39 -4.42
CA LEU A 181 4.98 14.14 -3.32
C LEU A 181 6.00 14.98 -2.52
N THR A 182 6.99 15.58 -3.17
CA THR A 182 8.07 16.32 -2.49
C THR A 182 7.62 17.66 -1.92
N ASP A 183 6.57 18.26 -2.50
CA ASP A 183 6.01 19.56 -2.09
C ASP A 183 4.58 19.47 -1.54
N VAL A 184 4.02 18.25 -1.51
CA VAL A 184 2.63 17.97 -1.16
C VAL A 184 2.63 17.00 0.01
N ILE A 185 2.34 17.55 1.20
CA ILE A 185 2.23 16.87 2.51
C ILE A 185 3.57 16.69 3.23
#